data_AF-A0A927WDQ0-F1
#
_entry.id   AF-A0A927WDQ0-F1
#
_cell.length_a   1.000
_cell.length_b   1.000
_cell.length_c   1.000
_cell.angle_alpha   90.00
_cell.angle_beta   90.00
_cell.angle_gamma   90.00
#
_symmetry.space_group_name_H-M   'P 1'
#
loop_
_entity.id
_entity.type
_entity.pdbx_description
1 polymer ?
#
loop_
_entity_poly.entity_id
_entity_poly.type
_entity_poly.pdbx_seq_one_letter_code
_entity_poly.pdbx_strand_id
1 'polypeptide(L)'
;MDKSTIITSIVTSLIASCIFAIIINAIPAIIKYLRIRPRVEDDLKDISVQLLFYIQIPFLQSIHTSTDYQKDICNNQLNKTDFENSLYGKCLSSKRCVDGFEHRLLPVGEKLEIRTKEIDLRIDRIQRYAQYLSTKEILLLKDIGEKLHVYEYDDYEETINGIRFTSVNPTISYMSNNFYELYNLYHDLIALLDSCLLIKRSEYEKYSLALKQLEKRKYLKFFWKRLFIHGKYAALLDIRWNYLIKDKKKTEKALRRYLMLEKLRLIYLRGHLDFIYSDAEYKAVFKEIRGDEVEEWYSCVDGENIRRHKFELRNVENKRIISEMIKNVPKLNELDDKTLNCVEMLFDGYK
;
A
#
# COMPACT_ATOMS: atom_id res chain seq x y z
N MET A 1 53.37 -46.97 -19.78
CA MET A 1 52.53 -45.75 -19.73
C MET A 1 53.13 -44.85 -18.68
N ASP A 2 53.56 -43.65 -19.06
CA ASP A 2 54.17 -42.72 -18.10
C ASP A 2 53.13 -42.22 -17.10
N LYS A 3 53.54 -42.08 -15.83
CA LYS A 3 52.69 -41.52 -14.77
C LYS A 3 52.14 -40.15 -15.15
N SER A 4 52.90 -39.36 -15.92
CA SER A 4 52.47 -38.05 -16.44
C SER A 4 51.25 -38.17 -17.34
N THR A 5 51.18 -39.18 -18.21
CA THR A 5 50.07 -39.40 -19.15
C THR A 5 48.78 -39.85 -18.44
N ILE A 6 48.92 -40.63 -17.36
CA ILE A 6 47.79 -41.04 -16.53
C ILE A 6 47.22 -39.82 -15.78
N ILE A 7 48.09 -39.01 -15.18
CA ILE A 7 47.68 -37.82 -14.42
C ILE A 7 47.00 -36.80 -15.35
N THR A 8 47.56 -36.54 -16.54
CA THR A 8 46.96 -35.60 -17.49
C THR A 8 45.59 -36.09 -17.96
N SER A 9 45.41 -37.40 -18.21
CA SER A 9 44.11 -37.98 -18.58
C SER A 9 43.07 -37.88 -17.47
N ILE A 10 43.47 -38.06 -16.21
CA ILE A 10 42.56 -37.92 -15.07
C ILE A 10 42.13 -36.46 -14.92
N VAL A 11 43.07 -35.52 -14.95
CA VAL A 11 42.80 -34.09 -14.81
C VAL A 11 41.91 -33.58 -15.94
N THR A 12 42.17 -33.95 -17.19
CA THR A 12 41.33 -33.54 -18.32
C THR A 12 39.92 -34.14 -18.23
N SER A 13 39.77 -35.39 -17.78
CA SER A 13 38.43 -35.99 -17.56
C SER A 13 37.63 -35.26 -16.49
N LEU A 14 38.30 -34.79 -15.42
CA LEU A 14 37.68 -34.09 -14.31
C LEU A 14 37.26 -32.67 -14.71
N ILE A 15 38.12 -31.96 -15.45
CA ILE A 15 37.79 -30.67 -16.04
C ILE A 15 36.62 -30.81 -17.03
N ALA A 16 36.64 -31.82 -17.91
CA ALA A 16 35.56 -32.08 -18.84
C ALA A 16 34.25 -32.36 -18.10
N SER A 17 34.27 -33.19 -17.04
CA SER A 17 33.09 -33.47 -16.20
C SER A 17 32.53 -32.20 -15.55
N CYS A 18 33.38 -31.32 -15.01
CA CYS A 18 32.95 -30.02 -14.48
C CYS A 18 32.31 -29.13 -15.55
N ILE A 19 32.92 -29.04 -16.75
CA ILE A 19 32.37 -28.27 -17.87
C ILE A 19 31.01 -28.83 -18.30
N PHE A 20 30.90 -30.16 -18.45
CA PHE A 20 29.63 -30.81 -18.77
C PHE A 20 28.57 -30.58 -17.70
N ALA A 21 28.92 -30.65 -16.42
CA ALA A 21 27.98 -30.36 -15.33
C ALA A 21 27.48 -28.91 -15.38
N ILE A 22 28.36 -27.95 -15.68
CA ILE A 22 27.98 -26.54 -15.82
C ILE A 22 27.06 -26.35 -17.03
N ILE A 23 27.43 -26.90 -18.19
CA ILE A 23 26.67 -26.73 -19.44
C ILE A 23 25.31 -27.46 -19.39
N ILE A 24 25.26 -28.65 -18.81
CA ILE A 24 24.04 -29.48 -18.80
C ILE A 24 23.12 -29.11 -17.63
N ASN A 25 23.66 -28.75 -16.46
CA ASN A 25 22.82 -28.48 -15.29
C ASN A 25 22.70 -26.98 -14.97
N ALA A 26 23.82 -26.27 -14.85
CA ALA A 26 23.78 -24.87 -14.38
C ALA A 26 23.18 -23.93 -15.44
N ILE A 27 23.60 -24.03 -16.71
CA ILE A 27 23.10 -23.14 -17.77
C ILE A 27 21.58 -23.30 -17.98
N PRO A 28 21.02 -24.51 -18.15
CA PRO A 28 19.57 -24.67 -18.28
C PRO A 28 18.79 -24.23 -17.05
N ALA A 29 19.34 -24.44 -15.84
CA ALA A 29 18.73 -23.95 -14.61
C ALA A 29 18.66 -22.42 -14.57
N ILE A 30 19.75 -21.72 -14.96
CA ILE A 30 19.78 -20.26 -15.05
C ILE A 30 18.79 -19.76 -16.12
N ILE A 31 18.76 -20.37 -17.31
CA ILE A 31 17.82 -19.99 -18.36
C ILE A 31 16.37 -20.17 -17.89
N LYS A 32 16.08 -21.29 -17.23
CA LYS A 32 14.76 -21.58 -16.67
C LYS A 32 14.39 -20.57 -15.59
N TYR A 33 15.32 -20.25 -14.69
CA TYR A 33 15.16 -19.22 -13.66
C TYR A 33 14.85 -17.86 -14.29
N LEU A 34 15.66 -17.40 -15.25
CA LEU A 34 15.46 -16.11 -15.94
C LEU A 34 14.14 -16.04 -16.72
N ARG A 35 13.61 -17.19 -17.17
CA ARG A 35 12.32 -17.26 -17.87
C ARG A 35 11.13 -17.22 -16.91
N ILE A 36 11.21 -17.91 -15.77
CA ILE A 36 10.10 -18.05 -14.82
C ILE A 36 10.07 -16.88 -13.84
N ARG A 37 11.23 -16.40 -13.41
CA ARG A 37 11.36 -15.33 -12.40
C ARG A 37 10.56 -14.06 -12.73
N PRO A 38 10.54 -13.55 -13.98
CA PRO A 38 9.71 -12.39 -14.32
C PRO A 38 8.22 -12.61 -14.04
N ARG A 39 7.70 -13.82 -14.28
CA ARG A 39 6.29 -14.16 -13.97
C ARG A 39 6.03 -14.15 -12.46
N VAL A 40 6.97 -14.65 -11.68
CA VAL A 40 6.89 -14.61 -10.22
C VAL A 40 6.93 -13.16 -9.71
N GLU A 41 7.77 -12.32 -10.31
CA GLU A 41 7.85 -10.89 -9.98
C GLU A 41 6.58 -10.12 -10.37
N ASP A 42 5.96 -10.42 -11.51
CA ASP A 42 4.66 -9.86 -11.90
C ASP A 42 3.57 -10.26 -10.89
N ASP A 43 3.57 -11.51 -10.44
CA ASP A 43 2.63 -11.98 -9.43
C ASP A 43 2.86 -11.30 -8.05
N LEU A 44 4.12 -11.10 -7.64
CA LEU A 44 4.46 -10.34 -6.43
C LEU A 44 4.01 -8.88 -6.54
N LYS A 45 4.15 -8.28 -7.73
CA LYS A 45 3.66 -6.94 -8.01
C LYS A 45 2.14 -6.87 -7.89
N ASP A 46 1.42 -7.84 -8.45
CA ASP A 46 -0.03 -7.93 -8.30
C ASP A 46 -0.45 -8.03 -6.81
N ILE A 47 0.24 -8.84 -6.01
CA ILE A 47 0.02 -8.90 -4.56
C ILE A 47 0.23 -7.53 -3.93
N SER A 48 1.32 -6.83 -4.27
CA SER A 48 1.59 -5.50 -3.72
C SER A 48 0.48 -4.49 -4.04
N VAL A 49 -0.12 -4.57 -5.24
CA VAL A 49 -1.23 -3.71 -5.66
C VAL A 49 -2.51 -4.05 -4.89
N GLN A 50 -2.85 -5.33 -4.73
CA GLN A 50 -4.02 -5.73 -3.94
C GLN A 50 -3.85 -5.37 -2.46
N LEU A 51 -2.65 -5.56 -1.91
CA LEU A 51 -2.32 -5.19 -0.54
C LEU A 51 -2.39 -3.66 -0.35
N LEU A 52 -1.95 -2.87 -1.32
CA LEU A 52 -2.17 -1.42 -1.31
C LEU A 52 -3.67 -1.08 -1.24
N PHE A 53 -4.50 -1.71 -2.07
CA PHE A 53 -5.96 -1.49 -2.01
C PHE A 53 -6.57 -1.92 -0.69
N TYR A 54 -6.07 -2.99 -0.08
CA TYR A 54 -6.47 -3.42 1.26
C TYR A 54 -6.11 -2.35 2.31
N ILE A 55 -4.87 -1.87 2.32
CA ILE A 55 -4.36 -0.85 3.26
C ILE A 55 -5.06 0.52 3.09
N GLN A 56 -5.58 0.80 1.91
CA GLN A 56 -6.34 2.04 1.65
C GLN A 56 -7.73 2.05 2.28
N ILE A 57 -8.32 0.88 2.57
CA ILE A 57 -9.70 0.75 3.06
C ILE A 57 -9.98 1.60 4.30
N PRO A 58 -9.14 1.61 5.37
CA PRO A 58 -9.34 2.48 6.52
C PRO A 58 -9.49 3.96 6.16
N PHE A 59 -8.78 4.41 5.13
CA PHE A 59 -8.70 5.80 4.69
C PHE A 59 -9.72 6.17 3.61
N LEU A 60 -10.64 5.28 3.24
CA LEU A 60 -11.70 5.60 2.29
C LEU A 60 -12.70 6.59 2.90
N GLN A 61 -12.95 7.69 2.19
CA GLN A 61 -13.99 8.65 2.50
C GLN A 61 -15.38 8.15 2.06
N SER A 62 -15.42 7.44 0.93
CA SER A 62 -16.61 6.81 0.35
C SER A 62 -16.26 5.48 -0.30
N ILE A 63 -17.25 4.61 -0.49
CA ILE A 63 -17.09 3.31 -1.15
C ILE A 63 -16.69 3.47 -2.62
N HIS A 64 -17.09 4.55 -3.30
CA HIS A 64 -16.87 4.70 -4.75
C HIS A 64 -15.70 5.60 -5.13
N THR A 65 -14.99 6.16 -4.15
CA THR A 65 -13.90 7.10 -4.39
C THR A 65 -12.57 6.54 -3.93
N SER A 66 -11.50 6.88 -4.65
CA SER A 66 -10.13 6.66 -4.16
C SER A 66 -9.88 7.44 -2.87
N THR A 67 -8.95 6.97 -2.05
CA THR A 67 -8.55 7.68 -0.83
C THR A 67 -7.65 8.88 -1.15
N ASP A 68 -7.91 10.00 -0.50
CA ASP A 68 -7.02 11.17 -0.54
C ASP A 68 -5.64 10.89 0.16
N TYR A 69 -5.47 9.74 0.84
CA TYR A 69 -4.24 9.36 1.57
C TYR A 69 -3.29 8.46 0.77
N GLN A 70 -3.56 8.19 -0.51
CA GLN A 70 -2.76 7.23 -1.30
C GLN A 70 -1.27 7.61 -1.35
N LYS A 71 -0.95 8.91 -1.45
CA LYS A 71 0.43 9.39 -1.45
C LYS A 71 1.15 9.07 -0.12
N ASP A 72 0.48 9.32 1.00
CA ASP A 72 1.05 9.10 2.34
C ASP A 72 1.28 7.60 2.60
N ILE A 73 0.35 6.75 2.13
CA ILE A 73 0.50 5.29 2.18
C ILE A 73 1.72 4.86 1.37
N CYS A 74 1.83 5.29 0.11
CA CYS A 74 2.94 4.90 -0.77
C CYS A 74 4.31 5.41 -0.30
N ASN A 75 4.35 6.54 0.41
CA ASN A 75 5.60 7.18 0.86
C ASN A 75 6.07 6.72 2.24
N ASN A 76 5.37 5.78 2.86
CA ASN A 76 5.62 5.34 4.23
C ASN A 76 5.53 6.47 5.28
N GLN A 77 4.50 7.33 5.18
CA GLN A 77 4.33 8.52 6.04
C GLN A 77 3.30 8.35 7.15
N LEU A 78 2.49 7.29 7.09
CA LEU A 78 1.46 7.00 8.09
C LEU A 78 2.03 6.27 9.30
N ASN A 79 1.50 6.61 10.46
CA ASN A 79 1.81 5.98 11.74
C ASN A 79 0.63 5.13 12.23
N LYS A 80 0.85 4.41 13.34
CA LYS A 80 -0.18 3.58 13.97
C LYS A 80 -1.43 4.36 14.38
N THR A 81 -1.27 5.57 14.90
CA THR A 81 -2.41 6.41 15.33
C THR A 81 -3.28 6.87 14.16
N ASP A 82 -2.70 7.03 12.96
CA ASP A 82 -3.46 7.35 11.74
C ASP A 82 -4.38 6.20 11.33
N PHE A 83 -3.89 4.95 11.45
CA PHE A 83 -4.71 3.76 11.26
C PHE A 83 -5.80 3.64 12.32
N GLU A 84 -5.46 3.82 13.59
CA GLU A 84 -6.44 3.80 14.68
C GLU A 84 -7.57 4.82 14.44
N ASN A 85 -7.21 6.06 14.16
CA ASN A 85 -8.17 7.14 13.92
C ASN A 85 -9.01 6.89 12.66
N SER A 86 -8.40 6.42 11.56
CA SER A 86 -9.14 6.19 10.30
C SER A 86 -10.19 5.07 10.40
N LEU A 87 -9.97 4.07 11.27
CA LEU A 87 -10.88 2.94 11.49
C LEU A 87 -12.12 3.29 12.32
N TYR A 88 -12.13 4.37 13.10
CA TYR A 88 -13.32 4.82 13.84
C TYR A 88 -14.47 5.30 12.92
N GLY A 89 -14.20 5.48 11.63
CA GLY A 89 -15.23 5.74 10.62
C GLY A 89 -15.65 4.51 9.82
N LYS A 90 -15.28 3.29 10.26
CA LYS A 90 -15.44 2.05 9.49
C LYS A 90 -16.15 0.97 10.30
N CYS A 91 -16.97 0.16 9.64
CA CYS A 91 -17.64 -1.02 10.21
C CYS A 91 -17.57 -2.21 9.23
N LEU A 92 -17.82 -3.43 9.72
CA LEU A 92 -17.84 -4.62 8.87
C LEU A 92 -19.08 -4.67 7.98
N SER A 93 -20.25 -4.35 8.53
CA SER A 93 -21.55 -4.50 7.86
C SER A 93 -22.37 -3.21 7.89
N SER A 94 -23.23 -3.04 6.89
CA SER A 94 -24.24 -1.98 6.86
C SER A 94 -25.25 -2.09 7.99
N LYS A 95 -25.47 -3.30 8.53
CA LYS A 95 -26.32 -3.54 9.69
C LYS A 95 -25.85 -2.79 10.94
N ARG A 96 -24.54 -2.54 11.08
CA ARG A 96 -23.94 -1.77 12.19
C ARG A 96 -24.04 -0.27 12.01
N CYS A 97 -24.51 0.20 10.85
CA CYS A 97 -24.75 1.62 10.62
C CYS A 97 -26.10 2.09 11.22
N VAL A 98 -26.87 1.21 11.86
CA VAL A 98 -28.15 1.58 12.49
C VAL A 98 -27.92 2.30 13.84
N ASP A 99 -28.93 2.98 14.38
CA ASP A 99 -28.92 3.63 15.71
C ASP A 99 -27.95 4.81 15.88
N GLY A 100 -28.00 5.79 14.96
CA GLY A 100 -27.27 7.05 15.06
C GLY A 100 -25.92 7.09 14.32
N PHE A 101 -25.53 5.98 13.69
CA PHE A 101 -24.30 5.85 12.89
C PHE A 101 -24.50 5.80 11.38
N GLU A 102 -25.74 5.97 10.89
CA GLU A 102 -26.15 5.68 9.50
C GLU A 102 -25.38 6.49 8.44
N HIS A 103 -24.92 7.67 8.81
CA HIS A 103 -24.12 8.55 7.94
C HIS A 103 -22.69 8.76 8.45
N ARG A 104 -22.29 8.05 9.51
CA ARG A 104 -21.00 8.21 10.20
C ARG A 104 -20.03 7.07 9.91
N LEU A 105 -20.55 5.86 9.70
CA LEU A 105 -19.74 4.67 9.46
C LEU A 105 -19.86 4.22 8.00
N LEU A 106 -18.72 3.79 7.46
CA LEU A 106 -18.63 3.20 6.13
C LEU A 106 -18.49 1.67 6.27
N PRO A 107 -19.42 0.87 5.73
CA PRO A 107 -19.29 -0.58 5.71
C PRO A 107 -18.19 -0.98 4.72
N VAL A 108 -17.24 -1.79 5.20
CA VAL A 108 -16.06 -2.20 4.42
C VAL A 108 -15.73 -3.69 4.50
N GLY A 109 -16.50 -4.50 5.24
CA GLY A 109 -16.24 -5.94 5.41
C GLY A 109 -16.15 -6.70 4.08
N GLU A 110 -17.15 -6.55 3.21
CA GLU A 110 -17.16 -7.20 1.88
C GLU A 110 -15.92 -6.82 1.04
N LYS A 111 -15.49 -5.55 1.11
CA LYS A 111 -14.28 -5.11 0.40
C LYS A 111 -13.02 -5.74 0.96
N LEU A 112 -12.91 -5.86 2.28
CA LEU A 112 -11.78 -6.50 2.93
C LEU A 112 -11.71 -7.97 2.53
N GLU A 113 -12.84 -8.66 2.53
CA GLU A 113 -12.96 -10.07 2.16
C GLU A 113 -12.57 -10.30 0.69
N ILE A 114 -13.12 -9.50 -0.25
CA ILE A 114 -12.77 -9.59 -1.67
C ILE A 114 -11.27 -9.39 -1.88
N ARG A 115 -10.67 -8.39 -1.23
CA ARG A 115 -9.22 -8.12 -1.37
C ARG A 115 -8.38 -9.23 -0.76
N THR A 116 -8.80 -9.80 0.37
CA THR A 116 -8.13 -10.93 0.99
C THR A 116 -8.11 -12.15 0.07
N LYS A 117 -9.28 -12.53 -0.48
CA LYS A 117 -9.40 -13.63 -1.46
C LYS A 117 -8.53 -13.42 -2.69
N GLU A 118 -8.50 -12.20 -3.24
CA GLU A 118 -7.63 -11.87 -4.37
C GLU A 118 -6.15 -12.01 -4.02
N ILE A 119 -5.73 -11.64 -2.81
CA ILE A 119 -4.33 -11.80 -2.37
C ILE A 119 -4.01 -13.29 -2.21
N ASP A 120 -4.87 -14.07 -1.54
CA ASP A 120 -4.68 -15.51 -1.32
C ASP A 120 -4.51 -16.27 -2.64
N LEU A 121 -5.40 -16.03 -3.61
CA LEU A 121 -5.31 -16.65 -4.94
C LEU A 121 -3.95 -16.40 -5.62
N ARG A 122 -3.36 -15.22 -5.39
CA ARG A 122 -2.06 -14.84 -5.95
C ARG A 122 -0.91 -15.46 -5.17
N ILE A 123 -1.01 -15.53 -3.84
CA ILE A 123 -0.05 -16.23 -2.98
C ILE A 123 0.00 -17.72 -3.37
N ASP A 124 -1.15 -18.39 -3.48
CA ASP A 124 -1.24 -19.80 -3.89
C ASP A 124 -0.62 -20.04 -5.27
N ARG A 125 -0.87 -19.12 -6.21
CA ARG A 125 -0.26 -19.20 -7.53
C ARG A 125 1.26 -19.09 -7.47
N ILE A 126 1.80 -18.18 -6.65
CA ILE A 126 3.25 -18.00 -6.46
C ILE A 126 3.89 -19.19 -5.75
N GLN A 127 3.20 -19.83 -4.80
CA GLN A 127 3.71 -21.01 -4.09
C GLN A 127 4.01 -22.18 -5.04
N ARG A 128 3.28 -22.32 -6.15
CA ARG A 128 3.61 -23.30 -7.22
C ARG A 128 5.00 -23.09 -7.84
N TYR A 129 5.56 -21.89 -7.69
CA TYR A 129 6.88 -21.49 -8.14
C TYR A 129 7.86 -21.28 -6.98
N ALA A 130 7.63 -21.90 -5.81
CA ALA A 130 8.45 -21.70 -4.61
C ALA A 130 9.96 -21.88 -4.83
N GLN A 131 10.37 -22.80 -5.71
CA GLN A 131 11.80 -23.00 -6.06
C GLN A 131 12.47 -21.79 -6.74
N TYR A 132 11.70 -20.81 -7.20
CA TYR A 132 12.18 -19.56 -7.82
C TYR A 132 12.00 -18.34 -6.90
N LEU A 133 11.57 -18.57 -5.66
CA LEU A 133 11.49 -17.54 -4.61
C LEU A 133 12.70 -17.65 -3.71
N SER A 134 13.15 -16.50 -3.22
CA SER A 134 14.08 -16.45 -2.10
C SER A 134 13.36 -16.75 -0.79
N THR A 135 14.09 -17.24 0.20
CA THR A 135 13.55 -17.49 1.55
C THR A 135 12.89 -16.26 2.16
N LYS A 136 13.44 -15.06 1.91
CA LYS A 136 12.87 -13.80 2.40
C LYS A 136 11.51 -13.50 1.80
N GLU A 137 11.32 -13.77 0.51
CA GLU A 137 10.03 -13.60 -0.16
C GLU A 137 8.99 -14.59 0.37
N ILE A 138 9.39 -15.85 0.58
CA ILE A 138 8.49 -16.88 1.12
C ILE A 138 8.01 -16.50 2.51
N LEU A 139 8.92 -16.10 3.40
CA LEU A 139 8.57 -15.67 4.76
C LEU A 139 7.66 -14.45 4.75
N LEU A 140 7.98 -13.44 3.94
CA LEU A 140 7.15 -12.24 3.84
C LEU A 140 5.73 -12.54 3.33
N LEU A 141 5.58 -13.39 2.30
CA LEU A 141 4.26 -13.77 1.80
C LEU A 141 3.46 -14.55 2.84
N LYS A 142 4.13 -15.40 3.63
CA LYS A 142 3.51 -16.13 4.73
C LYS A 142 3.02 -15.16 5.81
N ASP A 143 3.86 -14.22 6.23
CA ASP A 143 3.50 -13.21 7.24
C ASP A 143 2.32 -12.34 6.77
N ILE A 144 2.30 -11.95 5.48
CA ILE A 144 1.16 -11.23 4.88
C ILE A 144 -0.11 -12.07 4.95
N GLY A 145 -0.04 -13.34 4.53
CA GLY A 145 -1.20 -14.25 4.57
C GLY A 145 -1.74 -14.42 5.98
N GLU A 146 -0.86 -14.74 6.95
CA GLU A 146 -1.26 -14.89 8.36
C GLU A 146 -1.93 -13.62 8.90
N LYS A 147 -1.41 -12.44 8.56
CA LYS A 147 -1.98 -11.16 9.02
C LYS A 147 -3.32 -10.81 8.37
N LEU A 148 -3.58 -11.25 7.14
CA LEU A 148 -4.88 -11.05 6.48
C LEU A 148 -5.99 -11.90 7.12
N HIS A 149 -5.65 -13.04 7.72
CA HIS A 149 -6.60 -14.00 8.30
C HIS A 149 -6.71 -13.91 9.84
N VAL A 150 -6.16 -12.85 10.46
CA VAL A 150 -6.28 -12.64 11.93
C VAL A 150 -7.73 -12.40 12.34
N TYR A 151 -8.53 -11.77 11.47
CA TYR A 151 -9.90 -11.41 11.75
C TYR A 151 -10.83 -11.96 10.69
N GLU A 152 -12.01 -12.38 11.13
CA GLU A 152 -13.12 -12.69 10.25
C GLU A 152 -13.88 -11.40 9.89
N TYR A 153 -14.39 -11.35 8.66
CA TYR A 153 -15.11 -10.18 8.14
C TYR A 153 -16.63 -10.30 8.27
N ASP A 154 -17.10 -11.42 8.82
CA ASP A 154 -18.50 -11.67 9.09
C ASP A 154 -18.98 -10.91 10.34
N ASP A 155 -20.23 -10.45 10.27
CA ASP A 155 -20.87 -9.77 11.39
C ASP A 155 -21.58 -10.78 12.27
N TYR A 156 -20.98 -11.10 13.41
CA TYR A 156 -21.58 -11.99 14.40
C TYR A 156 -22.64 -11.25 15.22
N GLU A 157 -23.89 -11.68 15.05
CA GLU A 157 -25.02 -11.29 15.87
C GLU A 157 -25.55 -12.53 16.56
N GLU A 158 -25.34 -12.62 17.87
CA GLU A 158 -25.87 -13.73 18.66
C GLU A 158 -27.26 -13.36 19.19
N THR A 159 -28.23 -14.24 18.95
CA THR A 159 -29.58 -14.08 19.47
C THR A 159 -29.86 -15.20 20.46
N ILE A 160 -29.93 -14.88 21.75
CA ILE A 160 -30.27 -15.83 22.81
C ILE A 160 -31.63 -15.48 23.39
N ASN A 161 -32.56 -16.45 23.38
CA ASN A 161 -33.92 -16.30 23.87
C ASN A 161 -34.67 -15.06 23.31
N GLY A 162 -34.41 -14.72 22.04
CA GLY A 162 -35.01 -13.57 21.34
C GLY A 162 -34.38 -12.22 21.67
N ILE A 163 -33.34 -12.16 22.51
CA ILE A 163 -32.54 -10.96 22.77
C ILE A 163 -31.31 -10.99 21.85
N ARG A 164 -31.14 -9.93 21.06
CA ARG A 164 -30.02 -9.76 20.11
C ARG A 164 -28.87 -9.05 20.81
N PHE A 165 -27.72 -9.70 20.86
CA PHE A 165 -26.49 -9.15 21.41
C PHE A 165 -25.64 -8.58 20.28
N THR A 166 -25.23 -7.32 20.46
CA THR A 166 -24.39 -6.61 19.50
C THR A 166 -23.23 -5.92 20.22
N SER A 167 -22.12 -5.74 19.51
CA SER A 167 -20.96 -5.04 20.06
C SER A 167 -21.27 -3.56 20.28
N VAL A 168 -20.99 -3.06 21.49
CA VAL A 168 -21.14 -1.63 21.84
C VAL A 168 -20.30 -0.74 20.92
N ASN A 169 -19.10 -1.20 20.54
CA ASN A 169 -18.29 -0.54 19.53
C ASN A 169 -18.62 -1.12 18.15
N PRO A 170 -19.40 -0.43 17.30
CA PRO A 170 -19.73 -0.92 15.96
C PRO A 170 -18.54 -0.84 14.97
N THR A 171 -17.43 -0.20 15.37
CA THR A 171 -16.28 0.05 14.49
C THR A 171 -15.26 -1.08 14.48
N ILE A 172 -14.39 -1.06 13.47
CA ILE A 172 -13.25 -1.97 13.34
C ILE A 172 -11.92 -1.38 13.88
N SER A 173 -12.00 -0.40 14.79
CA SER A 173 -10.82 0.24 15.40
C SER A 173 -9.87 -0.73 16.13
N TYR A 174 -10.40 -1.86 16.62
CA TYR A 174 -9.60 -2.93 17.22
C TYR A 174 -8.61 -3.58 16.24
N MET A 175 -8.83 -3.49 14.93
CA MET A 175 -7.94 -4.02 13.89
C MET A 175 -6.73 -3.12 13.61
N SER A 176 -6.60 -1.96 14.27
CA SER A 176 -5.57 -0.93 13.98
C SER A 176 -4.14 -1.47 13.98
N ASN A 177 -3.78 -2.32 14.93
CA ASN A 177 -2.46 -2.95 14.99
C ASN A 177 -2.20 -3.80 13.73
N ASN A 178 -3.19 -4.61 13.34
CA ASN A 178 -3.05 -5.52 12.20
C ASN A 178 -2.90 -4.76 10.87
N PHE A 179 -3.69 -3.70 10.67
CA PHE A 179 -3.54 -2.84 9.50
C PHE A 179 -2.16 -2.15 9.45
N TYR A 180 -1.66 -1.67 10.59
CA TYR A 180 -0.34 -1.05 10.64
C TYR A 180 0.79 -2.05 10.37
N GLU A 181 0.67 -3.28 10.86
CA GLU A 181 1.61 -4.36 10.57
C GLU A 181 1.58 -4.75 9.08
N LEU A 182 0.40 -4.94 8.50
CA LEU A 182 0.24 -5.18 7.06
C LEU A 182 0.82 -4.05 6.22
N TYR A 183 0.69 -2.81 6.68
CA TYR A 183 1.29 -1.64 6.05
C TYR A 183 2.83 -1.68 6.07
N ASN A 184 3.45 -2.13 7.15
CA ASN A 184 4.89 -2.34 7.20
C ASN A 184 5.31 -3.48 6.25
N LEU A 185 4.60 -4.61 6.26
CA LEU A 185 4.85 -5.74 5.35
C LEU A 185 4.71 -5.33 3.88
N TYR A 186 3.75 -4.45 3.55
CA TYR A 186 3.62 -3.86 2.23
C TYR A 186 4.89 -3.09 1.82
N HIS A 187 5.44 -2.25 2.70
CA HIS A 187 6.67 -1.51 2.41
C HIS A 187 7.89 -2.42 2.27
N ASP A 188 7.94 -3.51 3.02
CA ASP A 188 8.97 -4.55 2.87
C ASP A 188 8.85 -5.27 1.52
N LEU A 189 7.63 -5.57 1.07
CA LEU A 189 7.36 -6.16 -0.25
C LEU A 189 7.78 -5.21 -1.37
N ILE A 190 7.42 -3.93 -1.26
CA ILE A 190 7.85 -2.89 -2.22
C ILE A 190 9.37 -2.77 -2.23
N ALA A 191 10.05 -2.84 -1.08
CA ALA A 191 11.52 -2.78 -1.03
C ALA A 191 12.17 -3.97 -1.74
N LEU A 192 11.60 -5.18 -1.62
CA LEU A 192 12.04 -6.36 -2.38
C LEU A 192 11.83 -6.16 -3.89
N LEU A 193 10.64 -5.72 -4.31
CA LEU A 193 10.33 -5.43 -5.72
C LEU A 193 11.23 -4.34 -6.31
N ASP A 194 11.51 -3.28 -5.54
CA ASP A 194 12.40 -2.18 -5.91
C ASP A 194 13.84 -2.69 -6.20
N SER A 195 14.26 -3.75 -5.52
CA SER A 195 15.58 -4.38 -5.66
C SER A 195 15.71 -5.29 -6.88
N CYS A 196 14.59 -5.78 -7.43
CA CYS A 196 14.58 -6.68 -8.58
C CYS A 196 14.99 -5.93 -9.86
N LEU A 197 16.02 -6.44 -10.54
CA LEU A 197 16.56 -5.86 -11.78
C LEU A 197 15.88 -6.37 -13.06
N LEU A 198 15.22 -7.53 -12.98
CA LEU A 198 14.65 -8.24 -14.13
C LEU A 198 13.25 -7.75 -14.53
N ILE A 199 12.63 -6.90 -13.70
CA ILE A 199 11.29 -6.34 -13.95
C ILE A 199 11.35 -5.36 -15.12
N LYS A 200 10.54 -5.61 -16.15
CA LYS A 200 10.24 -4.60 -17.17
C LYS A 200 9.39 -3.49 -16.55
N ARG A 201 10.06 -2.40 -16.15
CA ARG A 201 9.41 -1.25 -15.52
C ARG A 201 8.90 -0.26 -16.55
N SER A 202 7.71 0.26 -16.31
CA SER A 202 7.19 1.40 -17.08
C SER A 202 8.05 2.66 -16.85
N GLU A 203 8.01 3.63 -17.76
CA GLU A 203 8.72 4.91 -17.56
C GLU A 203 8.27 5.62 -16.27
N TYR A 204 6.99 5.51 -15.92
CA TYR A 204 6.46 6.05 -14.66
C TYR A 204 7.04 5.35 -13.42
N GLU A 205 7.21 4.02 -13.45
CA GLU A 205 7.83 3.28 -12.35
C GLU A 205 9.31 3.60 -12.19
N LYS A 206 10.04 3.78 -13.31
CA LYS A 206 11.42 4.27 -13.25
C LYS A 206 11.49 5.66 -12.63
N TYR A 207 10.57 6.55 -13.03
CA TYR A 207 10.41 7.88 -12.47
C TYR A 207 10.15 7.87 -10.96
N SER A 208 9.14 7.12 -10.51
CA SER A 208 8.78 7.07 -9.08
C SER A 208 9.92 6.51 -8.23
N LEU A 209 10.63 5.50 -8.73
CA LEU A 209 11.83 4.97 -8.10
C LEU A 209 12.96 5.99 -7.99
N ALA A 210 13.24 6.72 -9.06
CA ALA A 210 14.26 7.76 -9.06
C ALA A 210 13.88 8.90 -8.09
N LEU A 211 12.63 9.34 -8.12
CA LEU A 211 12.07 10.33 -7.22
C LEU A 211 12.23 9.92 -5.74
N LYS A 212 11.89 8.67 -5.39
CA LYS A 212 12.07 8.12 -4.04
C LYS A 212 13.53 8.12 -3.59
N GLN A 213 14.48 7.82 -4.48
CA GLN A 213 15.92 7.91 -4.15
C GLN A 213 16.37 9.36 -3.95
N LEU A 214 15.84 10.28 -4.76
CA LEU A 214 16.10 11.71 -4.67
C LEU A 214 15.64 12.28 -3.32
N GLU A 215 14.41 11.97 -2.91
CA GLU A 215 13.83 12.42 -1.65
C GLU A 215 14.54 11.83 -0.43
N LYS A 216 15.01 10.57 -0.53
CA LYS A 216 15.86 9.93 0.49
C LYS A 216 17.33 10.41 0.46
N ARG A 217 17.66 11.42 -0.34
CA ARG A 217 19.01 11.98 -0.51
C ARG A 217 20.08 10.97 -0.95
N LYS A 218 19.67 9.90 -1.63
CA LYS A 218 20.57 8.87 -2.17
C LYS A 218 21.03 9.25 -3.57
N TYR A 219 21.77 10.36 -3.67
CA TYR A 219 22.06 11.05 -4.93
C TYR A 219 22.80 10.20 -5.98
N LEU A 220 23.75 9.36 -5.56
CA LEU A 220 24.44 8.44 -6.48
C LEU A 220 23.47 7.47 -7.15
N LYS A 221 22.62 6.80 -6.36
CA LYS A 221 21.61 5.86 -6.89
C LYS A 221 20.57 6.57 -7.76
N PHE A 222 20.19 7.78 -7.38
CA PHE A 222 19.33 8.63 -8.19
C PHE A 222 19.94 8.92 -9.57
N PHE A 223 21.21 9.37 -9.60
CA PHE A 223 21.87 9.74 -10.85
C PHE A 223 21.95 8.57 -11.83
N TRP A 224 22.33 7.38 -11.33
CA TRP A 224 22.33 6.15 -12.14
C TRP A 224 20.94 5.81 -12.70
N LYS A 225 19.89 5.89 -11.88
CA LYS A 225 18.51 5.61 -12.34
C LYS A 225 18.00 6.65 -13.32
N ARG A 226 18.37 7.91 -13.12
CA ARG A 226 17.98 9.05 -13.96
C ARG A 226 18.48 8.89 -15.40
N LEU A 227 19.65 8.29 -15.62
CA LEU A 227 20.22 8.10 -16.97
C LEU A 227 19.32 7.28 -17.91
N PHE A 228 18.45 6.43 -17.35
CA PHE A 228 17.55 5.54 -18.10
C PHE A 228 16.12 6.08 -18.22
N ILE A 229 15.89 7.35 -17.88
CA ILE A 229 14.57 7.99 -17.90
C ILE A 229 14.60 9.10 -18.94
N HIS A 230 13.59 9.14 -19.80
CA HIS A 230 13.52 10.09 -20.91
C HIS A 230 12.21 10.90 -20.93
N GLY A 231 12.19 11.94 -21.77
CA GLY A 231 11.00 12.74 -22.05
C GLY A 231 10.46 13.49 -20.82
N LYS A 232 9.14 13.42 -20.64
CA LYS A 232 8.41 14.20 -19.62
C LYS A 232 8.84 13.91 -18.18
N TYR A 233 9.17 12.65 -17.88
CA TYR A 233 9.55 12.24 -16.54
C TYR A 233 10.94 12.70 -16.15
N ALA A 234 11.87 12.77 -17.10
CA ALA A 234 13.19 13.36 -16.87
C ALA A 234 13.06 14.85 -16.49
N ALA A 235 12.20 15.59 -17.18
CA ALA A 235 11.91 16.99 -16.87
C ALA A 235 11.29 17.15 -15.47
N LEU A 236 10.36 16.28 -15.06
CA LEU A 236 9.82 16.29 -13.70
C LEU A 236 10.89 16.07 -12.62
N LEU A 237 11.83 15.14 -12.85
CA LEU A 237 12.95 14.93 -11.93
C LEU A 237 13.88 16.14 -11.87
N ASP A 238 14.09 16.84 -12.99
CA ASP A 238 14.86 18.08 -13.04
C ASP A 238 14.22 19.19 -12.20
N ILE A 239 12.90 19.38 -12.35
CA ILE A 239 12.15 20.36 -11.54
C ILE A 239 12.30 20.02 -10.06
N ARG A 240 12.07 18.76 -9.68
CA ARG A 240 12.16 18.32 -8.28
C ARG A 240 13.57 18.51 -7.71
N TRP A 241 14.60 18.14 -8.46
CA TRP A 241 15.99 18.30 -8.06
C TRP A 241 16.37 19.76 -7.81
N ASN A 242 16.06 20.64 -8.77
CA ASN A 242 16.36 22.06 -8.65
C ASN A 242 15.61 22.70 -7.48
N TYR A 243 14.36 22.28 -7.26
CA TYR A 243 13.55 22.72 -6.13
C TYR A 243 14.19 22.31 -4.78
N LEU A 244 14.65 21.06 -4.65
CA LEU A 244 15.30 20.57 -3.43
C LEU A 244 16.64 21.28 -3.15
N ILE A 245 17.36 21.71 -4.18
CA ILE A 245 18.58 22.52 -4.08
C ILE A 245 18.30 24.00 -3.80
N LYS A 246 17.02 24.42 -3.85
CA LYS A 246 16.57 25.80 -3.70
C LYS A 246 17.09 26.75 -4.80
N ASP A 247 17.41 26.21 -5.98
CA ASP A 247 17.78 27.01 -7.16
C ASP A 247 16.51 27.44 -7.91
N LYS A 248 15.98 28.59 -7.52
CA LYS A 248 14.70 29.12 -8.02
C LYS A 248 14.71 29.31 -9.55
N LYS A 249 15.75 29.96 -10.09
CA LYS A 249 15.85 30.28 -11.52
C LYS A 249 15.85 29.02 -12.38
N LYS A 250 16.59 27.97 -11.97
CA LYS A 250 16.61 26.70 -12.70
C LYS A 250 15.31 25.93 -12.56
N THR A 251 14.68 25.97 -11.38
CA THR A 251 13.38 25.33 -11.15
C THR A 251 12.32 25.94 -12.07
N GLU A 252 12.23 27.27 -12.10
CA GLU A 252 11.32 27.99 -12.98
C GLU A 252 11.59 27.65 -14.46
N LYS A 253 12.84 27.74 -14.92
CA LYS A 253 13.20 27.41 -16.31
C LYS A 253 12.81 25.97 -16.68
N ALA A 254 13.04 25.01 -15.78
CA ALA A 254 12.67 23.61 -15.98
C ALA A 254 11.14 23.43 -16.00
N LEU A 255 10.42 24.13 -15.11
CA LEU A 255 8.96 24.11 -15.03
C LEU A 255 8.32 24.68 -16.31
N ARG A 256 8.79 25.84 -16.77
CA ARG A 256 8.34 26.45 -18.04
C ARG A 256 8.53 25.49 -19.21
N ARG A 257 9.71 24.86 -19.31
CA ARG A 257 10.01 23.87 -20.35
C ARG A 257 9.07 22.67 -20.27
N TYR A 258 8.80 22.15 -19.08
CA TYR A 258 7.90 21.02 -18.89
C TYR A 258 6.46 21.35 -19.29
N LEU A 259 5.93 22.50 -18.85
CA LEU A 259 4.58 22.94 -19.19
C LEU A 259 4.42 23.29 -20.68
N MET A 260 5.48 23.71 -21.36
CA MET A 260 5.45 23.88 -22.82
C MET A 260 5.41 22.54 -23.57
N LEU A 261 6.08 21.51 -23.03
CA LEU A 261 6.13 20.18 -23.64
C LEU A 261 4.85 19.38 -23.41
N GLU A 262 4.31 19.43 -22.19
CA GLU A 262 3.12 18.67 -21.80
C GLU A 262 1.87 19.49 -22.11
N LYS A 263 0.95 18.96 -22.92
CA LYS A 263 -0.30 19.66 -23.29
C LYS A 263 -1.49 19.27 -22.42
N LEU A 264 -1.28 18.43 -21.41
CA LEU A 264 -2.31 18.05 -20.47
C LEU A 264 -2.73 19.26 -19.61
N ARG A 265 -4.03 19.30 -19.27
CA ARG A 265 -4.58 20.25 -18.31
C ARG A 265 -3.84 20.13 -16.98
N LEU A 266 -3.61 21.27 -16.34
CA LEU A 266 -2.80 21.37 -15.13
C LEU A 266 -3.33 20.48 -13.99
N ILE A 267 -4.64 20.28 -13.90
CA ILE A 267 -5.29 19.40 -12.92
C ILE A 267 -4.81 17.95 -12.98
N TYR A 268 -4.40 17.44 -14.15
CA TYR A 268 -3.86 16.09 -14.31
C TYR A 268 -2.39 16.00 -13.90
N LEU A 269 -1.70 17.13 -13.79
CA LEU A 269 -0.30 17.22 -13.38
C LEU A 269 -0.15 17.44 -11.86
N ARG A 270 -1.27 17.62 -11.15
CA ARG A 270 -1.27 17.97 -9.71
C ARG A 270 -0.45 17.03 -8.84
N GLY A 271 -0.57 15.72 -9.04
CA GLY A 271 0.17 14.73 -8.25
C GLY A 271 1.68 14.74 -8.48
N HIS A 272 2.14 15.37 -9.57
CA HIS A 272 3.57 15.51 -9.89
C HIS A 272 4.17 16.84 -9.41
N LEU A 273 3.34 17.86 -9.23
CA LEU A 273 3.76 19.25 -8.96
C LEU A 273 3.27 19.77 -7.61
N ASP A 274 2.65 18.92 -6.79
CA ASP A 274 2.10 19.28 -5.48
C ASP A 274 3.09 19.95 -4.54
N PHE A 275 4.38 19.61 -4.61
CA PHE A 275 5.41 20.22 -3.78
C PHE A 275 5.66 21.70 -4.05
N ILE A 276 5.21 22.20 -5.21
CA ILE A 276 5.32 23.61 -5.60
C ILE A 276 4.05 24.38 -5.23
N TYR A 277 2.95 23.67 -4.92
CA TYR A 277 1.62 24.22 -4.69
C TYR A 277 1.59 25.40 -3.70
N SER A 278 2.29 25.25 -2.58
CA SER A 278 2.28 26.21 -1.46
C SER A 278 3.14 27.46 -1.70
N ASP A 279 3.88 27.52 -2.81
CA ASP A 279 4.83 28.60 -3.07
C ASP A 279 4.22 29.64 -4.03
N ALA A 280 3.99 30.84 -3.49
CA ALA A 280 3.32 31.94 -4.19
C ALA A 280 4.07 32.39 -5.45
N GLU A 281 5.39 32.25 -5.50
CA GLU A 281 6.19 32.66 -6.66
C GLU A 281 5.89 31.77 -7.87
N TYR A 282 5.83 30.45 -7.68
CA TYR A 282 5.52 29.53 -8.76
C TYR A 282 4.04 29.57 -9.15
N LYS A 283 3.14 29.97 -8.24
CA LYS A 283 1.74 30.25 -8.58
C LYS A 283 1.63 31.31 -9.68
N ALA A 284 2.43 32.37 -9.60
CA ALA A 284 2.48 33.40 -10.64
C ALA A 284 2.96 32.81 -11.99
N VAL A 285 3.99 31.96 -11.95
CA VAL A 285 4.51 31.27 -13.15
C VAL A 285 3.46 30.36 -13.79
N PHE A 286 2.70 29.60 -12.98
CA PHE A 286 1.60 28.79 -13.49
C PHE A 286 0.52 29.67 -14.14
N LYS A 287 0.14 30.79 -13.51
CA LYS A 287 -0.90 31.69 -14.03
C LYS A 287 -0.47 32.36 -15.33
N GLU A 288 0.81 32.72 -15.45
CA GLU A 288 1.39 33.25 -16.68
C GLU A 288 1.30 32.26 -17.86
N ILE A 289 1.57 30.97 -17.62
CA ILE A 289 1.64 29.96 -18.70
C ILE A 289 0.28 29.34 -19.01
N ARG A 290 -0.55 29.09 -17.99
CA ARG A 290 -1.78 28.30 -18.08
C ARG A 290 -3.06 29.08 -17.79
N GLY A 291 -2.96 30.33 -17.35
CA GLY A 291 -4.12 31.18 -17.08
C GLY A 291 -5.07 30.56 -16.06
N ASP A 292 -6.33 30.38 -16.48
CA ASP A 292 -7.44 30.02 -15.61
C ASP A 292 -7.43 28.55 -15.14
N GLU A 293 -6.67 27.66 -15.80
CA GLU A 293 -6.50 26.26 -15.35
C GLU A 293 -5.88 26.18 -13.94
N VAL A 294 -5.17 27.23 -13.54
CA VAL A 294 -4.56 27.33 -12.21
C VAL A 294 -5.66 27.40 -11.15
N GLU A 295 -6.69 28.20 -11.35
CA GLU A 295 -7.74 28.37 -10.34
C GLU A 295 -8.52 27.06 -10.12
N GLU A 296 -8.78 26.32 -11.20
CA GLU A 296 -9.35 24.97 -11.13
C GLU A 296 -8.44 24.00 -10.36
N TRP A 297 -7.13 24.01 -10.62
CA TRP A 297 -6.19 23.17 -9.90
C TRP A 297 -6.17 23.49 -8.40
N TYR A 298 -6.08 24.76 -8.02
CA TYR A 298 -6.10 25.19 -6.61
C TYR A 298 -7.41 24.81 -5.93
N SER A 299 -8.55 25.07 -6.57
CA SER A 299 -9.87 24.68 -6.05
C SER A 299 -9.96 23.16 -5.79
N CYS A 300 -9.39 22.35 -6.69
CA CYS A 300 -9.36 20.89 -6.53
C CYS A 300 -8.51 20.45 -5.34
N VAL A 301 -7.30 20.99 -5.19
CA VAL A 301 -6.38 20.66 -4.08
C VAL A 301 -6.94 21.14 -2.74
N ASP A 302 -7.49 22.35 -2.68
CA ASP A 302 -8.15 22.85 -1.48
C ASP A 302 -9.37 21.99 -1.11
N GLY A 303 -10.13 21.55 -2.11
CA GLY A 303 -11.22 20.59 -1.93
C GLY A 303 -10.76 19.24 -1.38
N GLU A 304 -9.64 18.69 -1.87
CA GLU A 304 -8.98 17.48 -1.33
C GLU A 304 -8.61 17.68 0.16
N ASN A 305 -7.97 18.80 0.50
CA ASN A 305 -7.59 19.13 1.88
C ASN A 305 -8.80 19.28 2.81
N ILE A 306 -9.88 19.93 2.35
CA ILE A 306 -11.12 20.08 3.11
C ILE A 306 -11.77 18.71 3.37
N ARG A 307 -11.81 17.83 2.37
CA ARG A 307 -12.36 16.47 2.54
C ARG A 307 -11.55 15.65 3.53
N ARG A 308 -10.22 15.74 3.46
CA ARG A 308 -9.31 15.10 4.41
C ARG A 308 -9.57 15.58 5.84
N HIS A 309 -9.66 16.89 6.04
CA HIS A 309 -9.94 17.47 7.36
C HIS A 309 -11.31 17.06 7.91
N LYS A 310 -12.35 17.08 7.07
CA LYS A 310 -13.70 16.60 7.45
C LYS A 310 -13.70 15.12 7.84
N PHE A 311 -12.94 14.29 7.12
CA PHE A 311 -12.77 12.88 7.43
C PHE A 311 -12.15 12.67 8.81
N GLU A 312 -11.06 13.40 9.11
CA GLU A 312 -10.37 13.35 10.40
C GLU A 312 -11.28 13.79 11.56
N LEU A 313 -11.96 14.94 11.40
CA LEU A 313 -12.89 15.47 12.41
C LEU A 313 -14.03 14.49 12.70
N ARG A 314 -14.64 13.90 11.67
CA ARG A 314 -15.71 12.91 11.82
C ARG A 314 -15.23 11.71 12.63
N ASN A 315 -14.03 11.21 12.37
CA ASN A 315 -13.52 10.05 13.08
C ASN A 315 -13.18 10.36 14.55
N VAL A 316 -12.67 11.56 14.84
CA VAL A 316 -12.47 12.04 16.22
C VAL A 316 -13.81 12.12 16.96
N GLU A 317 -14.85 12.64 16.31
CA GLU A 317 -16.19 12.70 16.88
C GLU A 317 -16.77 11.29 17.14
N ASN A 318 -16.64 10.38 16.18
CA ASN A 318 -17.06 8.98 16.34
C ASN A 318 -16.34 8.32 17.52
N LYS A 319 -15.02 8.53 17.67
CA LYS A 319 -14.24 8.02 18.80
C LYS A 319 -14.79 8.52 20.13
N ARG A 320 -15.18 9.81 20.21
CA ARG A 320 -15.80 10.39 21.41
C ARG A 320 -17.15 9.74 21.72
N ILE A 321 -18.04 9.65 20.72
CA ILE A 321 -19.38 9.06 20.88
C ILE A 321 -19.26 7.61 21.37
N ILE A 322 -18.41 6.81 20.74
CA ILE A 322 -18.20 5.41 21.13
C ILE A 322 -17.64 5.31 22.55
N SER A 323 -16.73 6.20 22.94
CA SER A 323 -16.19 6.24 24.30
C SER A 323 -17.26 6.60 25.33
N GLU A 324 -18.20 7.49 25.00
CA GLU A 324 -19.35 7.82 25.84
C GLU A 324 -20.33 6.64 25.92
N MET A 325 -20.63 5.97 24.80
CA MET A 325 -21.47 4.77 24.77
C MET A 325 -20.89 3.67 25.66
N ILE A 326 -19.58 3.40 25.57
CA ILE A 326 -18.89 2.40 26.41
C ILE A 326 -19.00 2.74 27.90
N LYS A 327 -18.91 4.02 28.28
CA LYS A 327 -19.06 4.45 29.68
C LYS A 327 -20.48 4.29 30.20
N ASN A 328 -21.47 4.38 29.32
CA ASN A 328 -22.89 4.31 29.64
C ASN A 328 -23.46 2.88 29.51
N VAL A 329 -22.62 1.88 29.23
CA VAL A 329 -23.07 0.47 29.20
C VAL A 329 -23.50 0.08 30.62
N PRO A 330 -24.72 -0.46 30.79
CA PRO A 330 -25.19 -0.89 32.10
C PRO A 330 -24.27 -1.96 32.67
N LYS A 331 -23.94 -1.83 33.95
CA LYS A 331 -23.13 -2.82 34.65
C LYS A 331 -23.96 -4.09 34.91
N LEU A 332 -23.30 -5.22 35.13
CA LEU A 332 -23.99 -6.50 35.41
C LEU A 332 -25.00 -6.41 36.55
N ASN A 333 -24.70 -5.61 37.59
CA ASN A 333 -25.58 -5.37 38.73
C ASN A 333 -26.77 -4.42 38.45
N GLU A 334 -26.84 -3.86 37.25
CA GLU A 334 -27.91 -2.96 36.78
C GLU A 334 -28.81 -3.64 35.74
N LEU A 335 -28.49 -4.87 35.33
CA LEU A 335 -29.29 -5.67 34.39
C LEU A 335 -30.48 -6.32 35.11
N ASP A 336 -31.59 -6.52 34.39
CA ASP A 336 -32.70 -7.31 34.89
C ASP A 336 -32.37 -8.81 34.87
N ASP A 337 -33.01 -9.60 35.73
CA ASP A 337 -32.75 -11.04 35.86
C ASP A 337 -32.89 -11.80 34.54
N LYS A 338 -33.77 -11.32 33.64
CA LYS A 338 -33.97 -11.91 32.32
C LYS A 338 -32.75 -11.70 31.42
N THR A 339 -32.20 -10.49 31.35
CA THR A 339 -31.00 -10.21 30.56
C THR A 339 -29.78 -10.85 31.18
N LEU A 340 -29.69 -10.85 32.52
CA LEU A 340 -28.60 -11.52 33.24
C LEU A 340 -28.54 -13.02 32.93
N ASN A 341 -29.68 -13.72 32.97
CA ASN A 341 -29.75 -15.13 32.57
C ASN A 341 -29.31 -15.36 31.11
N CYS A 342 -29.68 -14.45 30.18
CA CYS A 342 -29.23 -14.57 28.80
C CYS A 342 -27.73 -14.29 28.63
N VAL A 343 -27.17 -13.36 29.42
CA VAL A 343 -25.72 -13.09 29.46
C VAL A 343 -24.97 -14.29 30.04
N GLU A 344 -25.47 -14.92 31.09
CA GLU A 344 -24.89 -16.15 31.63
C GLU A 344 -24.91 -17.27 30.58
N MET A 345 -26.01 -17.44 29.84
CA MET A 345 -26.09 -18.41 28.74
C MET A 345 -25.10 -18.15 27.60
N LEU A 346 -24.73 -16.89 27.31
CA LEU A 346 -23.68 -16.56 26.33
C LEU A 346 -22.32 -17.14 26.75
N PHE A 347 -22.00 -17.09 28.04
CA PHE A 347 -20.69 -17.52 28.56
C PHE A 347 -20.66 -18.99 28.98
N ASP A 348 -21.79 -19.55 29.43
CA ASP A 348 -21.91 -20.94 29.89
C ASP A 348 -22.05 -21.97 28.75
N GLY A 349 -22.15 -21.52 27.49
CA GLY A 349 -22.10 -22.37 26.29
C GLY A 349 -20.75 -23.04 26.01
N TYR A 350 -19.71 -22.76 26.81
CA TYR A 350 -18.42 -23.45 26.82
C TYR A 350 -18.34 -24.49 27.96
N LYS A 351 -19.22 -25.50 27.94
CA LYS A 351 -19.06 -26.74 28.73
C LYS A 351 -18.74 -27.92 27.85
#